data_AF-A0A2V9K857-F1
#
_entry.id   AF-A0A2V9K857-F1
#
_cell.length_a   1.000
_cell.length_b   1.000
_cell.length_c   1.000
_cell.angle_alpha   90.00
_cell.angle_beta   90.00
_cell.angle_gamma   90.00
#
_symmetry.space_group_name_H-M   'P 1'
#
loop_
_entity.id
_entity.type
_entity.pdbx_description
1 polymer ?
#
loop_
_entity_poly.entity_id
_entity_poly.type
_entity_poly.pdbx_seq_one_letter_code
_entity_poly.pdbx_strand_id
1 'polypeptide(L)'
;MIIDRRAVAHKLAGLARPRARDAVSSWLLLRALGAVYLIAFVSLWIQLDGLIGRDGILPAGRYLEVVRRFAGPERYRLLPTLCWFDTSDRFLHGLALAGSLAAVSLACDVVPALGAAVAWASYLSLTLAARDFLTFQWDALLLEAGFLAIFLAPLDLGSIRPRAAPPPPLVLGLVRWLVFRLMFSSGVVKLSSGDAAWRGLTALRYHYETQPLPTWVGWYAHQLPAWFQDASVVALFVIELFIPFFI
;
A
#
# COMPACT_ATOMS: atom_id res chain seq x y z
N MET A 1 -15.51 23.03 -38.76
CA MET A 1 -15.21 21.60 -38.54
C MET A 1 -15.73 21.23 -37.15
N ILE A 2 -16.96 20.69 -37.06
CA ILE A 2 -17.62 20.37 -35.79
C ILE A 2 -17.13 18.98 -35.37
N ILE A 3 -16.28 18.92 -34.34
CA ILE A 3 -15.84 17.64 -33.78
C ILE A 3 -17.05 16.98 -33.11
N ASP A 4 -17.49 15.85 -33.65
CA ASP A 4 -18.57 15.05 -33.07
C ASP A 4 -18.12 14.49 -31.72
N ARG A 5 -18.54 15.19 -30.65
CA ARG A 5 -18.25 14.82 -29.27
C ARG A 5 -18.76 13.42 -28.90
N ARG A 6 -19.81 12.92 -29.56
CA ARG A 6 -20.34 11.57 -29.32
C ARG A 6 -19.46 10.50 -29.97
N ALA A 7 -18.98 10.74 -31.19
CA ALA A 7 -18.03 9.85 -31.84
C ALA A 7 -16.69 9.80 -31.09
N VAL A 8 -16.20 10.94 -30.59
CA VAL A 8 -15.00 10.99 -29.75
C VAL A 8 -15.24 10.28 -28.41
N ALA A 9 -16.36 10.52 -27.72
CA ALA A 9 -16.69 9.83 -26.47
C ALA A 9 -16.82 8.31 -26.66
N HIS A 10 -17.42 7.85 -27.76
CA HIS A 10 -17.55 6.42 -28.05
C HIS A 10 -16.21 5.77 -28.40
N LYS A 11 -15.30 6.50 -29.05
CA LYS A 11 -13.93 6.05 -29.37
C LYS A 11 -13.03 6.05 -28.13
N LEU A 12 -13.17 7.03 -27.25
CA LEU A 12 -12.53 7.07 -25.93
C LEU A 12 -13.06 5.96 -25.01
N ALA A 13 -14.37 5.69 -25.03
CA ALA A 13 -14.97 4.56 -24.31
C ALA A 13 -14.49 3.19 -24.86
N GLY A 14 -14.19 3.10 -26.16
CA GLY A 14 -13.59 1.92 -26.78
C GLY A 14 -12.15 1.66 -26.32
N LEU A 15 -11.37 2.70 -26.06
CA LEU A 15 -10.03 2.60 -25.46
C LEU A 15 -10.06 2.20 -23.98
N ALA A 16 -11.17 2.52 -23.29
CA ALA A 16 -11.39 2.19 -21.88
C ALA A 16 -12.04 0.80 -21.65
N ARG A 17 -12.27 0.00 -22.70
CA ARG A 17 -12.82 -1.35 -22.53
C ARG A 17 -11.81 -2.24 -21.81
N PRO A 18 -12.14 -2.73 -20.60
CA PRO A 18 -11.17 -3.52 -19.86
C PRO A 18 -11.01 -4.87 -20.54
N ARG A 19 -9.76 -5.30 -20.66
CA ARG A 19 -9.38 -6.50 -21.41
C ARG A 19 -9.40 -7.70 -20.46
N ALA A 20 -9.50 -8.92 -21.00
CA ALA A 20 -9.36 -10.15 -20.22
C ALA A 20 -8.07 -10.17 -19.36
N ARG A 21 -7.01 -9.50 -19.84
CA ARG A 21 -5.77 -9.28 -19.08
C ARG A 21 -5.99 -8.51 -17.77
N ASP A 22 -6.85 -7.48 -17.78
CA ASP A 22 -7.12 -6.65 -16.61
C ASP A 22 -7.85 -7.44 -15.51
N ALA A 23 -8.69 -8.38 -15.90
CA ALA A 23 -9.36 -9.28 -14.94
C ALA A 23 -8.36 -10.22 -14.25
N VAL A 24 -7.41 -10.80 -15.00
CA VAL A 24 -6.35 -11.63 -14.43
C VAL A 24 -5.42 -10.81 -13.53
N SER A 25 -5.01 -9.62 -13.97
CA SER A 25 -4.17 -8.71 -13.18
C SER A 25 -4.84 -8.30 -11.87
N SER A 26 -6.12 -7.95 -11.90
CA SER A 26 -6.88 -7.58 -10.70
C SER A 26 -7.04 -8.77 -9.75
N TRP A 27 -7.32 -9.95 -10.29
CA TRP A 27 -7.41 -11.19 -9.50
C TRP A 27 -6.08 -11.52 -8.82
N LEU A 28 -4.96 -11.44 -9.53
CA LEU A 28 -3.63 -11.64 -8.94
C LEU A 28 -3.30 -10.58 -7.89
N LEU A 29 -3.61 -9.31 -8.18
CA LEU A 29 -3.35 -8.18 -7.29
C LEU A 29 -4.06 -8.36 -5.95
N LEU A 30 -5.35 -8.71 -5.95
CA LEU A 30 -6.12 -8.92 -4.71
C LEU A 30 -5.51 -10.04 -3.86
N ARG A 31 -5.08 -11.15 -4.48
CA ARG A 31 -4.48 -12.27 -3.75
C ARG A 31 -3.12 -11.91 -3.16
N ALA A 32 -2.28 -11.26 -3.95
CA ALA A 32 -0.98 -10.76 -3.49
C ALA A 32 -1.14 -9.75 -2.35
N LEU A 33 -2.13 -8.85 -2.45
CA LEU A 33 -2.45 -7.88 -1.42
C LEU A 33 -2.93 -8.56 -0.13
N GLY A 34 -3.76 -9.60 -0.22
CA GLY A 34 -4.14 -10.42 0.92
C GLY A 34 -2.93 -11.08 1.60
N ALA A 35 -1.98 -11.61 0.83
CA ALA A 35 -0.74 -12.16 1.39
C ALA A 35 0.12 -11.10 2.10
N VAL A 36 0.24 -9.89 1.51
CA VAL A 36 0.97 -8.77 2.11
C VAL A 36 0.31 -8.31 3.41
N TYR A 37 -1.02 -8.16 3.42
CA TYR A 37 -1.78 -7.85 4.65
C TYR A 37 -1.55 -8.91 5.72
N LEU A 38 -1.57 -10.20 5.37
CA LEU A 38 -1.35 -11.28 6.34
C LEU A 38 0.04 -11.18 6.96
N ILE A 39 1.08 -10.96 6.17
CA ILE A 39 2.45 -10.77 6.67
C ILE A 39 2.51 -9.55 7.59
N ALA A 40 1.91 -8.42 7.18
CA ALA A 40 1.89 -7.20 7.98
C ALA A 40 1.17 -7.40 9.32
N PHE A 41 -0.02 -8.03 9.32
CA PHE A 41 -0.76 -8.29 10.55
C PHE A 41 -0.04 -9.25 11.48
N VAL A 42 0.47 -10.38 10.98
CA VAL A 42 1.17 -11.36 11.82
C VAL A 42 2.45 -10.76 12.41
N SER A 43 3.21 -10.01 11.60
CA SER A 43 4.40 -9.28 12.05
C SER A 43 4.07 -8.27 13.15
N LEU A 44 3.01 -7.47 12.96
CA LEU A 44 2.57 -6.49 13.94
C LEU A 44 2.01 -7.16 15.20
N TRP A 45 1.27 -8.25 15.05
CA TRP A 45 0.57 -8.92 16.16
C TRP A 45 1.53 -9.29 17.28
N ILE A 46 2.65 -9.92 16.95
CA ILE A 46 3.66 -10.33 17.93
C ILE A 46 4.34 -9.14 18.65
N GLN A 47 4.19 -7.92 18.12
CA GLN A 47 4.75 -6.69 18.67
C GLN A 47 3.72 -5.83 19.43
N LEU A 48 2.43 -6.14 19.35
CA LEU A 48 1.36 -5.27 19.86
C LEU A 48 1.53 -4.89 21.33
N ASP A 49 1.76 -5.89 22.19
CA ASP A 49 1.91 -5.69 23.64
C ASP A 49 3.05 -4.71 23.96
N GLY A 50 4.20 -4.88 23.30
CA GLY A 50 5.38 -4.06 23.53
C GLY A 50 5.27 -2.65 22.93
N LEU A 51 4.59 -2.49 21.80
CA LEU A 51 4.51 -1.20 21.12
C LEU A 51 3.37 -0.34 21.65
N ILE A 52 2.13 -0.86 21.60
CA ILE A 52 0.90 -0.06 21.76
C ILE A 52 -0.07 -0.61 22.81
N GLY A 53 0.25 -1.76 23.40
CA GLY A 53 -0.48 -2.32 24.53
C GLY A 53 -0.44 -1.41 25.76
N ARG A 54 -1.21 -1.77 26.79
CA ARG A 54 -1.37 -0.99 28.02
C ARG A 54 -0.04 -0.61 28.67
N ASP A 55 0.91 -1.54 28.69
CA ASP A 55 2.24 -1.39 29.27
C ASP A 55 3.34 -1.23 28.20
N GLY A 56 2.94 -0.96 26.95
CA GLY A 56 3.85 -0.75 25.82
C GLY A 56 4.55 0.61 25.84
N ILE A 57 5.42 0.83 24.85
CA ILE A 57 6.21 2.08 24.70
C ILE A 57 5.28 3.28 24.45
N LEU A 58 4.27 3.12 23.59
CA LEU A 58 3.33 4.15 23.18
C LEU A 58 1.87 3.68 23.33
N PRO A 59 1.34 3.51 24.57
CA PRO A 59 0.03 2.90 24.79
C PRO A 59 -1.12 3.61 24.05
N ALA A 60 -1.89 2.83 23.28
CA ALA A 60 -2.99 3.34 22.45
C ALA A 60 -4.09 4.01 23.29
N GLY A 61 -4.40 3.44 24.45
CA GLY A 61 -5.42 3.97 25.37
C GLY A 61 -5.11 5.40 25.84
N ARG A 62 -3.89 5.64 26.31
CA ARG A 62 -3.44 6.98 26.74
C ARG A 62 -3.51 7.99 25.60
N TYR A 63 -3.13 7.57 24.39
CA TYR A 63 -3.20 8.43 23.21
C TYR A 63 -4.63 8.84 22.86
N LEU A 64 -5.56 7.87 22.76
CA LEU A 64 -6.96 8.16 22.44
C LEU A 64 -7.66 8.95 23.54
N GLU A 65 -7.31 8.75 24.82
CA GLU A 65 -7.80 9.57 25.92
C GLU A 65 -7.38 11.04 25.80
N VAL A 66 -6.11 11.29 25.47
CA VAL A 66 -5.60 12.64 25.22
C VAL A 66 -6.37 13.29 24.07
N VAL A 67 -6.49 12.63 22.93
CA VAL A 67 -7.21 13.18 21.76
C VAL A 67 -8.68 13.42 22.09
N ARG A 68 -9.32 12.51 22.84
CA ARG A 68 -10.70 12.67 23.31
C ARG A 68 -10.88 13.94 24.14
N ARG A 69 -9.89 14.31 24.97
CA ARG A 69 -9.93 15.50 25.82
C ARG A 69 -9.79 16.80 25.04
N PHE A 70 -8.98 16.81 23.98
CA PHE A 70 -8.63 18.05 23.26
C PHE A 70 -9.43 18.28 21.97
N ALA A 71 -9.86 17.24 21.27
CA ALA A 71 -10.44 17.36 19.93
C ALA A 71 -11.98 17.29 19.87
N GLY A 72 -12.67 17.04 20.98
CA GLY A 72 -14.14 16.98 21.00
C GLY A 72 -14.71 16.05 19.92
N PRO A 73 -15.75 16.45 19.15
CA PRO A 73 -16.28 15.68 18.03
C PRO A 73 -15.33 15.52 16.83
N GLU A 74 -14.41 16.46 16.62
CA GLU A 74 -13.45 16.42 15.48
C GLU A 74 -12.49 15.22 15.58
N ARG A 75 -12.38 14.59 16.76
CA ARG A 75 -11.58 13.38 16.98
C ARG A 75 -11.86 12.25 15.99
N TYR A 76 -13.10 12.12 15.51
CA TYR A 76 -13.50 11.06 14.58
C TYR A 76 -13.00 11.31 13.15
N ARG A 77 -12.79 12.57 12.78
CA ARG A 77 -12.19 12.94 11.49
C ARG A 77 -10.67 12.86 11.54
N LEU A 78 -10.08 13.27 12.67
CA LEU A 78 -8.64 13.20 12.89
C LEU A 78 -8.16 11.75 13.00
N LEU A 79 -8.92 10.90 13.70
CA LEU A 79 -8.61 9.49 13.91
C LEU A 79 -9.82 8.63 13.58
N PRO A 80 -10.03 8.28 12.30
CA PRO A 80 -11.07 7.33 11.89
C PRO A 80 -10.63 5.89 12.23
N THR A 81 -10.59 5.56 13.53
CA THR A 81 -10.14 4.25 14.06
C THR A 81 -11.25 3.51 14.82
N LEU A 82 -11.26 2.19 14.73
CA LEU A 82 -12.12 1.33 15.55
C LEU A 82 -11.70 1.30 17.03
N CYS A 83 -10.47 1.75 17.35
CA CYS A 83 -9.98 1.84 18.73
C CYS A 83 -10.78 2.83 19.60
N TRP A 84 -11.72 3.59 19.03
CA TRP A 84 -12.65 4.39 19.84
C TRP A 84 -13.65 3.54 20.64
N PHE A 85 -13.92 2.30 20.22
CA PHE A 85 -14.81 1.38 20.93
C PHE A 85 -14.15 0.78 22.17
N ASP A 86 -12.91 0.31 22.02
CA ASP A 86 -12.09 -0.21 23.10
C ASP A 86 -10.60 -0.07 22.71
N THR A 87 -9.73 0.07 23.71
CA THR A 87 -8.28 0.12 23.57
C THR A 87 -7.58 -0.93 24.43
N SER A 88 -8.31 -1.90 24.96
CA SER A 88 -7.74 -3.02 25.70
C SER A 88 -6.83 -3.87 24.82
N ASP A 89 -5.83 -4.52 25.42
CA ASP A 89 -4.90 -5.40 24.68
C ASP A 89 -5.66 -6.50 23.93
N ARG A 90 -6.72 -7.04 24.54
CA ARG A 90 -7.62 -8.03 23.90
C ARG A 90 -8.26 -7.49 22.64
N PHE A 91 -8.69 -6.22 22.65
CA PHE A 91 -9.28 -5.60 21.48
C PHE A 91 -8.24 -5.37 20.37
N LEU A 92 -7.02 -4.92 20.72
CA LEU A 92 -5.93 -4.74 19.77
C LEU A 92 -5.52 -6.07 19.11
N HIS A 93 -5.40 -7.14 19.88
CA HIS A 93 -5.19 -8.50 19.34
C HIS A 93 -6.39 -8.97 18.52
N GLY A 94 -7.61 -8.64 18.93
CA GLY A 94 -8.83 -8.92 18.18
C GLY A 94 -8.83 -8.25 16.79
N LEU A 95 -8.37 -7.01 16.69
CA LEU A 95 -8.20 -6.30 15.42
C LEU A 95 -7.15 -6.99 14.52
N ALA A 96 -6.01 -7.39 15.10
CA ALA A 96 -4.98 -8.11 14.35
C ALA A 96 -5.47 -9.49 13.89
N LEU A 97 -6.22 -10.22 14.71
CA LEU A 97 -6.86 -11.48 14.34
C LEU A 97 -7.88 -11.29 13.22
N ALA A 98 -8.81 -10.35 13.39
CA ALA A 98 -9.83 -10.04 12.38
C ALA A 98 -9.18 -9.65 11.05
N GLY A 99 -8.15 -8.79 11.10
CA GLY A 99 -7.35 -8.40 9.94
C GLY A 99 -6.66 -9.58 9.28
N SER A 100 -6.05 -10.47 10.05
CA SER A 100 -5.36 -11.67 9.55
C SER A 100 -6.31 -12.64 8.86
N LEU A 101 -7.47 -12.92 9.46
CA LEU A 101 -8.51 -13.77 8.86
C LEU A 101 -9.08 -13.15 7.58
N ALA A 102 -9.32 -11.85 7.60
CA ALA A 102 -9.78 -11.10 6.43
C ALA A 102 -8.74 -11.10 5.29
N ALA A 103 -7.46 -11.02 5.64
CA ALA A 103 -6.35 -11.11 4.69
C ALA A 103 -6.26 -12.51 4.04
N VAL A 104 -6.45 -13.58 4.81
CA VAL A 104 -6.57 -14.96 4.27
C VAL A 104 -7.78 -15.09 3.36
N SER A 105 -8.94 -14.57 3.79
CA SER A 105 -10.16 -14.53 2.98
C SER A 105 -9.92 -13.83 1.64
N LEU A 106 -9.25 -12.67 1.64
CA LEU A 106 -8.87 -11.95 0.43
C LEU A 106 -7.87 -12.75 -0.43
N ALA A 107 -6.84 -13.35 0.18
CA ALA A 107 -5.81 -14.14 -0.51
C ALA A 107 -6.37 -15.41 -1.18
N CYS A 108 -7.37 -16.02 -0.56
CA CYS A 108 -8.04 -17.22 -1.05
C CYS A 108 -9.26 -16.94 -1.93
N ASP A 109 -9.63 -15.66 -2.11
CA ASP A 109 -10.84 -15.23 -2.81
C ASP A 109 -12.14 -15.78 -2.18
N VAL A 110 -12.23 -15.75 -0.84
CA VAL A 110 -13.40 -16.16 -0.07
C VAL A 110 -14.11 -14.91 0.43
N VAL A 111 -15.01 -14.33 -0.37
CA VAL A 111 -15.69 -13.04 -0.10
C VAL A 111 -14.71 -11.84 -0.10
N PRO A 112 -14.00 -11.61 -1.21
CA PRO A 112 -12.83 -10.72 -1.26
C PRO A 112 -13.15 -9.26 -0.94
N ALA A 113 -14.31 -8.72 -1.32
CA ALA A 113 -14.66 -7.33 -1.00
C ALA A 113 -14.82 -7.10 0.51
N LEU A 114 -15.46 -8.04 1.22
CA LEU A 114 -15.58 -7.98 2.67
C LEU A 114 -14.22 -8.20 3.34
N GLY A 115 -13.43 -9.16 2.84
CA GLY A 115 -12.06 -9.39 3.31
C GLY A 115 -11.19 -8.14 3.16
N ALA A 116 -11.23 -7.46 2.02
CA ALA A 116 -10.52 -6.21 1.80
C ALA A 116 -10.99 -5.10 2.75
N ALA A 117 -12.30 -4.95 2.94
CA ALA A 117 -12.86 -3.91 3.82
C ALA A 117 -12.48 -4.12 5.29
N VAL A 118 -12.58 -5.36 5.79
CA VAL A 118 -12.22 -5.70 7.17
C VAL A 118 -10.71 -5.58 7.38
N ALA A 119 -9.89 -6.09 6.46
CA ALA A 119 -8.44 -5.96 6.53
C ALA A 119 -8.02 -4.48 6.54
N TRP A 120 -8.59 -3.67 5.64
CA TRP A 120 -8.30 -2.24 5.57
C TRP A 120 -8.70 -1.51 6.85
N ALA A 121 -9.92 -1.73 7.37
CA ALA A 121 -10.40 -1.06 8.57
C ALA A 121 -9.60 -1.45 9.82
N SER A 122 -9.25 -2.73 9.97
CA SER A 122 -8.40 -3.21 11.06
C SER A 122 -7.00 -2.62 10.96
N TYR A 123 -6.39 -2.60 9.77
CA TYR A 123 -5.04 -2.08 9.58
C TYR A 123 -5.00 -0.57 9.81
N LEU A 124 -5.95 0.20 9.25
CA LEU A 124 -6.09 1.63 9.52
C LEU A 124 -6.19 1.92 11.01
N SER A 125 -7.00 1.13 11.72
CA SER A 125 -7.20 1.32 13.16
C SER A 125 -5.92 1.12 13.96
N LEU A 126 -5.15 0.07 13.63
CA LEU A 126 -3.87 -0.24 14.26
C LEU A 126 -2.78 0.78 13.86
N THR A 127 -2.71 1.20 12.59
CA THR A 127 -1.79 2.23 12.12
C THR A 127 -1.99 3.55 12.85
N LEU A 128 -3.24 4.01 12.96
CA LEU A 128 -3.57 5.24 13.68
C LEU A 128 -3.29 5.15 15.20
N ALA A 129 -3.45 3.95 15.79
CA ALA A 129 -3.12 3.72 17.19
C ALA A 129 -1.59 3.67 17.43
N ALA A 130 -0.84 3.10 16.49
CA ALA A 130 0.59 2.86 16.62
C ALA A 130 1.50 4.04 16.27
N ARG A 131 0.98 5.05 15.57
CA ARG A 131 1.67 6.32 15.31
C ARG A 131 3.05 6.09 14.70
N ASP A 132 4.11 6.45 15.42
CA ASP A 132 5.50 6.45 14.98
C ASP A 132 5.97 5.07 14.47
N PHE A 133 5.33 3.98 14.92
CA PHE A 133 5.67 2.63 14.48
C PHE A 133 5.08 2.20 13.14
N LEU A 134 4.00 2.84 12.66
CA LEU A 134 3.28 2.48 11.42
C LEU A 134 3.01 3.68 10.50
N THR A 135 3.87 4.69 10.53
CA THR A 135 3.74 5.90 9.70
C THR A 135 4.74 5.92 8.53
N PHE A 136 5.26 4.76 8.13
CA PHE A 136 6.16 4.66 7.00
C PHE A 136 5.40 4.69 5.67
N GLN A 137 6.13 4.97 4.60
CA GLN A 137 5.58 5.11 3.25
C GLN A 137 4.89 3.83 2.75
N TRP A 138 5.37 2.65 3.18
CA TRP A 138 4.75 1.38 2.84
C TRP A 138 3.43 1.14 3.58
N ASP A 139 3.27 1.65 4.81
CA ASP A 139 2.01 1.55 5.55
C ASP A 139 0.93 2.40 4.87
N ALA A 140 1.30 3.61 4.44
CA ALA A 140 0.43 4.48 3.65
C ALA A 140 0.05 3.84 2.31
N LEU A 141 1.01 3.26 1.58
CA LEU A 141 0.76 2.56 0.33
C LEU A 141 -0.19 1.37 0.52
N LEU A 142 -0.01 0.58 1.59
CA LEU A 142 -0.86 -0.57 1.89
C LEU A 142 -2.30 -0.13 2.20
N LEU A 143 -2.48 0.99 2.91
CA LEU A 143 -3.80 1.58 3.17
C LEU A 143 -4.48 2.09 1.90
N GLU A 144 -3.76 2.77 1.01
CA GLU A 144 -4.30 3.25 -0.27
C GLU A 144 -4.66 2.08 -1.19
N ALA A 145 -3.77 1.08 -1.31
CA ALA A 145 -4.00 -0.12 -2.10
C ALA A 145 -5.18 -0.95 -1.54
N GLY A 146 -5.25 -1.10 -0.22
CA GLY A 146 -6.35 -1.77 0.47
C GLY A 146 -7.69 -1.07 0.26
N PHE A 147 -7.71 0.26 0.34
CA PHE A 147 -8.92 1.03 0.08
C PHE A 147 -9.43 0.82 -1.36
N LEU A 148 -8.53 0.90 -2.35
CA LEU A 148 -8.89 0.62 -3.75
C LEU A 148 -9.34 -0.83 -3.94
N ALA A 149 -8.76 -1.78 -3.21
CA ALA A 149 -9.12 -3.18 -3.27
C ALA A 149 -10.57 -3.46 -2.86
N ILE A 150 -11.16 -2.66 -1.96
CA ILE A 150 -12.58 -2.77 -1.58
C ILE A 150 -13.49 -2.63 -2.82
N PHE A 151 -13.15 -1.71 -3.71
CA PHE A 151 -13.94 -1.42 -4.92
C PHE A 151 -13.52 -2.25 -6.14
N LEU A 152 -12.29 -2.79 -6.11
CA LEU A 152 -11.79 -3.67 -7.15
C LEU A 152 -12.29 -5.11 -6.95
N ALA A 153 -12.41 -5.53 -5.70
CA ALA A 153 -12.86 -6.85 -5.33
C ALA A 153 -14.35 -7.04 -5.62
N PRO A 154 -14.75 -8.23 -6.09
CA PRO A 154 -16.15 -8.52 -6.29
C PRO A 154 -16.92 -8.69 -4.96
N LEU A 155 -18.20 -8.30 -4.99
CA LEU A 155 -19.10 -8.38 -3.83
C LEU A 155 -19.58 -9.82 -3.53
N ASP A 156 -19.69 -10.67 -4.55
CA ASP A 156 -20.17 -12.05 -4.37
C ASP A 156 -19.09 -12.98 -3.82
N LEU A 157 -19.49 -14.19 -3.39
CA LEU A 157 -18.58 -15.31 -3.12
C LEU A 157 -17.54 -15.42 -4.25
N GLY A 158 -16.26 -15.46 -3.87
CA GLY A 158 -15.18 -15.47 -4.84
C GLY A 158 -15.03 -16.83 -5.52
N SER A 159 -14.13 -16.87 -6.49
CA SER A 159 -13.84 -18.01 -7.33
C SER A 159 -12.34 -18.26 -7.40
N ILE A 160 -11.97 -19.54 -7.43
CA ILE A 160 -10.58 -19.95 -7.68
C ILE A 160 -10.11 -19.46 -9.07
N ARG A 161 -11.03 -19.14 -9.98
CA ARG A 161 -10.71 -18.65 -11.32
C ARG A 161 -10.95 -17.13 -11.45
N PRO A 162 -10.13 -16.43 -12.26
CA PRO A 162 -10.41 -15.04 -12.64
C PRO A 162 -11.81 -14.93 -13.24
N ARG A 163 -12.55 -13.90 -12.84
CA ARG A 163 -13.87 -13.63 -13.41
C ARG A 163 -13.73 -13.12 -14.85
N ALA A 164 -14.68 -13.48 -15.70
CA ALA A 164 -14.75 -12.96 -17.06
C ALA A 164 -15.19 -11.48 -17.09
N ALA A 165 -15.96 -11.05 -16.08
CA ALA A 165 -16.41 -9.68 -15.95
C ALA A 165 -15.21 -8.78 -15.60
N PRO A 166 -14.98 -7.72 -16.36
CA PRO A 166 -13.86 -6.83 -16.11
C PRO A 166 -14.07 -5.93 -14.88
N PRO A 167 -12.98 -5.47 -14.23
CA PRO A 167 -13.06 -4.52 -13.11
C PRO A 167 -13.60 -3.15 -13.54
N PRO A 168 -14.14 -2.35 -12.61
CA PRO A 168 -14.57 -0.98 -12.91
C PRO A 168 -13.42 -0.13 -13.48
N PRO A 169 -13.59 0.52 -14.66
CA PRO A 169 -12.50 1.26 -15.31
C PRO A 169 -11.89 2.37 -14.45
N LEU A 170 -12.72 3.06 -13.66
CA LEU A 170 -12.27 4.11 -12.74
C LEU A 170 -11.32 3.57 -11.68
N VAL A 171 -11.70 2.47 -11.01
CA VAL A 171 -10.89 1.85 -9.96
C VAL A 171 -9.59 1.31 -10.53
N LEU A 172 -9.64 0.68 -11.71
CA LEU A 172 -8.44 0.22 -12.42
C LEU A 172 -7.52 1.40 -12.79
N GLY A 173 -8.08 2.52 -13.23
CA GLY A 173 -7.34 3.76 -13.47
C GLY A 173 -6.68 4.30 -12.21
N LEU A 174 -7.35 4.25 -11.06
CA LEU A 174 -6.78 4.66 -9.77
C LEU A 174 -5.66 3.71 -9.28
N VAL A 175 -5.79 2.41 -9.52
CA VAL A 175 -4.73 1.43 -9.22
C VAL A 175 -3.50 1.69 -10.10
N ARG A 176 -3.70 1.94 -11.40
CA ARG A 176 -2.62 2.32 -12.32
C ARG A 176 -1.96 3.63 -11.91
N TRP A 177 -2.77 4.63 -11.53
CA TRP A 177 -2.28 5.88 -10.96
C TRP A 177 -1.47 5.68 -9.69
N LEU A 178 -1.89 4.78 -8.79
CA LEU A 178 -1.17 4.47 -7.57
C LEU A 178 0.24 3.92 -7.87
N VAL A 179 0.35 2.98 -8.82
CA VAL A 179 1.64 2.43 -9.27
C VAL A 179 2.49 3.50 -9.95
N PHE A 180 1.89 4.31 -10.83
CA PHE A 180 2.56 5.44 -11.46
C PHE A 180 3.14 6.39 -10.41
N ARG A 181 2.29 6.84 -9.47
CA ARG A 181 2.66 7.81 -8.45
C ARG A 181 3.74 7.24 -7.53
N LEU A 182 3.67 5.96 -7.17
CA LEU A 182 4.69 5.29 -6.37
C LEU A 182 6.06 5.35 -7.06
N MET A 183 6.15 4.86 -8.29
CA MET A 183 7.42 4.82 -9.04
C MET A 183 7.96 6.23 -9.34
N PHE A 184 7.09 7.11 -9.84
CA PHE A 184 7.46 8.46 -10.21
C PHE A 184 7.91 9.28 -8.99
N SER A 185 7.18 9.21 -7.88
CA SER A 185 7.55 9.94 -6.66
C SER A 185 8.85 9.41 -6.05
N SER A 186 9.12 8.10 -6.17
CA SER A 186 10.40 7.50 -5.75
C SER A 186 11.60 8.11 -6.47
N GLY A 187 11.47 8.40 -7.77
CA GLY A 187 12.52 9.08 -8.55
C GLY A 187 12.60 10.57 -8.23
N VAL A 188 11.45 11.26 -8.15
CA VAL A 188 11.40 12.70 -7.89
C VAL A 188 12.02 13.04 -6.53
N VAL A 189 11.72 12.27 -5.48
CA VAL A 189 12.27 12.54 -4.14
C VAL A 189 13.79 12.40 -4.10
N LYS A 190 14.38 11.50 -4.90
CA LYS A 190 15.84 11.38 -5.00
C LYS A 190 16.46 12.65 -5.58
N LEU A 191 15.86 13.20 -6.63
CA LEU A 191 16.33 14.45 -7.25
C LEU A 191 16.05 15.69 -6.38
N SER A 192 14.94 15.72 -5.65
CA SER A 192 14.55 16.85 -4.80
C SER A 192 15.10 16.77 -3.37
N SER A 193 15.70 15.65 -2.97
CA SER A 193 16.27 15.44 -1.63
C SER A 193 17.41 16.41 -1.27
N GLY A 194 18.06 17.01 -2.27
CA GLY A 194 19.25 17.84 -2.09
C GLY A 194 20.56 17.05 -1.94
N ASP A 195 20.51 15.73 -1.82
CA ASP A 195 21.70 14.88 -1.74
C ASP A 195 22.52 14.96 -3.05
N ALA A 196 23.80 15.32 -2.90
CA ALA A 196 24.72 15.50 -4.02
C ALA A 196 24.99 14.20 -4.77
N ALA A 197 24.89 13.04 -4.12
CA ALA A 197 25.27 11.78 -4.73
C ALA A 197 24.18 11.18 -5.63
N TRP A 198 22.90 11.54 -5.47
CA TRP A 198 21.88 11.27 -6.50
C TRP A 198 22.17 12.08 -7.77
N ARG A 199 22.50 13.37 -7.63
CA ARG A 199 22.84 14.25 -8.77
C ARG A 199 24.19 13.89 -9.41
N GLY A 200 25.14 13.42 -8.60
CA GLY A 200 26.45 12.96 -9.02
C GLY A 200 26.48 11.52 -9.55
N LEU A 201 25.33 10.84 -9.61
CA LEU A 201 25.20 9.44 -10.04
C LEU A 201 26.00 8.42 -9.23
N THR A 202 26.43 8.77 -8.02
CA THR A 202 27.23 7.89 -7.16
C THR A 202 26.41 7.20 -6.08
N ALA A 203 25.10 7.43 -6.04
CA ALA A 203 24.26 7.02 -4.91
C ALA A 203 24.29 5.50 -4.62
N LEU A 204 24.27 4.69 -5.66
CA LEU A 204 24.31 3.23 -5.50
C LEU A 204 25.68 2.68 -5.08
N ARG A 205 26.72 3.51 -5.01
CA ARG A 205 28.01 3.07 -4.44
C ARG A 205 27.90 2.76 -2.95
N TYR A 206 26.97 3.39 -2.23
CA TYR A 206 26.76 3.19 -0.78
C TYR A 206 25.36 2.66 -0.44
N HIS A 207 24.37 2.84 -1.32
CA HIS A 207 22.97 2.50 -1.02
C HIS A 207 22.75 1.05 -0.58
N TYR A 208 23.50 0.10 -1.15
CA TYR A 208 23.39 -1.32 -0.79
C TYR A 208 23.71 -1.61 0.68
N GLU A 209 24.60 -0.81 1.27
CA GLU A 209 25.01 -0.91 2.67
C GLU A 209 24.10 -0.10 3.60
N THR A 210 23.64 1.08 3.13
CA THR A 210 22.92 2.04 3.99
C THR A 210 21.40 1.90 3.96
N GLN A 211 20.84 1.08 3.06
CA GLN A 211 19.39 0.86 3.02
C GLN A 211 18.90 0.20 4.34
N PRO A 212 17.69 0.52 4.83
CA PRO A 212 17.22 0.03 6.14
C PRO A 212 17.14 -1.50 6.27
N LEU A 213 16.94 -2.20 5.15
CA LEU A 213 16.86 -3.66 5.08
C LEU A 213 17.83 -4.17 4.00
N PRO A 214 19.14 -4.22 4.30
CA PRO A 214 20.12 -4.70 3.34
C PRO A 214 19.87 -6.16 3.02
N THR A 215 19.89 -6.50 1.74
CA THR A 215 19.67 -7.88 1.28
C THR A 215 20.99 -8.60 1.08
N TRP A 216 20.99 -9.92 1.27
CA TRP A 216 22.18 -10.75 1.02
C TRP A 216 22.66 -10.64 -0.45
N VAL A 217 21.76 -10.44 -1.41
CA VAL A 217 22.10 -10.15 -2.82
C VAL A 217 22.72 -8.76 -2.97
N GLY A 218 22.22 -7.78 -2.20
CA GLY A 218 22.77 -6.43 -2.15
C GLY A 218 24.25 -6.40 -1.78
N TRP A 219 24.70 -7.32 -0.93
CA TRP A 219 26.14 -7.47 -0.61
C TRP A 219 26.97 -7.80 -1.85
N TYR A 220 26.55 -8.77 -2.67
CA TYR A 220 27.24 -9.12 -3.91
C TYR A 220 27.18 -7.99 -4.94
N ALA A 221 26.02 -7.33 -5.05
CA ALA A 221 25.85 -6.19 -5.95
C ALA A 221 26.78 -5.03 -5.58
N HIS A 222 27.00 -4.79 -4.28
CA HIS A 222 27.92 -3.76 -3.80
C HIS A 222 29.38 -4.01 -4.20
N GLN A 223 29.80 -5.28 -4.31
CA GLN A 223 31.16 -5.64 -4.73
C GLN A 223 31.45 -5.36 -6.22
N LEU A 224 30.42 -5.03 -7.02
CA LEU A 224 30.60 -4.71 -8.43
C LEU A 224 31.35 -3.37 -8.61
N PRO A 225 32.10 -3.20 -9.72
CA PRO A 225 32.91 -2.01 -9.95
C PRO A 225 32.07 -0.71 -9.93
N ALA A 226 32.72 0.41 -9.58
CA ALA A 226 32.05 1.70 -9.47
C ALA A 226 31.25 2.12 -10.73
N TRP A 227 31.76 1.82 -11.93
CA TRP A 227 31.06 2.13 -13.18
C TRP A 227 29.69 1.43 -13.28
N PHE A 228 29.56 0.23 -12.69
CA PHE A 228 28.30 -0.52 -12.68
C PHE A 228 27.27 0.16 -11.78
N GLN A 229 27.72 0.67 -10.63
CA GLN A 229 26.88 1.41 -9.70
C GLN A 229 26.39 2.71 -10.32
N ASP A 230 27.28 3.45 -10.97
CA ASP A 230 26.93 4.71 -11.63
C ASP A 230 25.93 4.48 -12.77
N ALA A 231 26.16 3.44 -13.59
CA ALA A 231 25.22 3.03 -14.63
C ALA A 231 23.86 2.59 -14.06
N SER A 232 23.86 1.94 -12.90
CA SER A 232 22.66 1.51 -12.21
C SER A 232 21.84 2.70 -11.66
N VAL A 233 22.49 3.80 -11.25
CA VAL A 233 21.76 5.04 -10.88
C VAL A 233 21.03 5.61 -12.11
N VAL A 234 21.68 5.62 -13.28
CA VAL A 234 21.04 6.06 -14.52
C VAL A 234 19.86 5.16 -14.87
N ALA A 235 20.05 3.83 -14.83
CA ALA A 235 18.98 2.87 -15.10
C ALA A 235 17.80 3.04 -14.12
N LEU A 236 18.09 3.24 -12.83
CA LEU A 236 17.09 3.53 -11.81
C LEU A 236 16.29 4.78 -12.14
N PHE A 237 16.93 5.89 -12.54
CA PHE A 237 16.19 7.09 -12.95
C PHE A 237 15.35 6.87 -14.21
N VAL A 238 15.82 6.07 -15.18
CA VAL A 238 14.99 5.71 -16.34
C VAL A 238 13.74 4.94 -15.88
N ILE A 239 13.91 3.95 -15.01
CA ILE A 239 12.83 3.11 -14.48
C ILE A 239 11.85 3.92 -13.64
N GLU A 240 12.32 4.85 -12.82
CA GLU A 240 11.46 5.61 -11.91
C GLU A 240 10.86 6.86 -12.54
N LEU A 241 11.53 7.52 -13.49
CA LEU A 241 11.06 8.80 -14.04
C LEU A 241 10.50 8.72 -15.46
N PHE A 242 10.82 7.68 -16.23
CA PHE A 242 10.38 7.58 -17.63
C PHE A 242 9.44 6.40 -17.87
N ILE A 243 9.78 5.21 -17.39
CA ILE A 243 8.94 4.01 -17.57
C ILE A 243 7.51 4.17 -17.02
N PRO A 244 7.23 4.90 -15.91
CA PRO A 244 5.87 4.99 -15.40
C PRO A 244 4.89 5.63 -16.38
N PHE A 245 5.34 6.48 -17.30
CA PHE A 245 4.48 7.10 -18.33
C PHE A 245 3.89 6.10 -19.35
N PHE A 246 4.30 4.83 -19.30
CA PHE A 246 3.78 3.74 -20.13
C PHE A 246 2.79 2.82 -19.40
N ILE A 247 2.40 3.13 -18.16
CA ILE A 247 1.36 2.44 -17.37
C ILE A 247 -0.04 2.84 -17.85
#